data_AF-A0A9W7DNV1-F1
#
_entry.id   AF-A0A9W7DNV1-F1
#
_cell.length_a   1.000
_cell.length_b   1.000
_cell.length_c   1.000
_cell.angle_alpha   90.00
_cell.angle_beta   90.00
_cell.angle_gamma   90.00
#
_symmetry.space_group_name_H-M   'P 1'
#
loop_
_entity.id
_entity.type
_entity.pdbx_description
1 polymer ?
#
loop_
_entity_poly.entity_id
_entity_poly.type
_entity_poly.pdbx_seq_one_letter_code
_entity_poly.pdbx_strand_id
1 'polypeptide(L)'
;MDSLTEDQQKALNSTKMEMRIANEIYIREHKELKHLVSHFMSKILQEKPDDTVAFAATYFTTPGLEEVIKEDIGNPSTFGC
;
A
#
# COMPACT_ATOMS: atom_id res chain seq x y z
N MET A 1 23.81 -1.08 22.47
CA MET A 1 22.70 -1.60 21.65
C MET A 1 21.90 -2.49 22.58
N ASP A 2 20.84 -1.97 23.17
CA ASP A 2 20.06 -2.69 24.18
C ASP A 2 19.26 -3.80 23.51
N SER A 3 19.62 -5.06 23.82
CA SER A 3 18.85 -6.22 23.42
C SER A 3 17.62 -6.35 24.32
N LEU A 4 16.46 -6.53 23.70
CA LEU A 4 15.20 -6.71 24.41
C LEU A 4 15.22 -8.01 25.24
N THR A 5 14.52 -8.00 26.38
CA THR A 5 14.28 -9.23 27.13
C THR A 5 13.36 -10.17 26.34
N GLU A 6 13.39 -11.46 26.64
CA GLU A 6 12.55 -12.46 25.96
C GLU A 6 11.06 -12.13 26.08
N ASP A 7 10.62 -11.65 27.24
CA ASP A 7 9.23 -11.23 27.47
C ASP A 7 8.84 -10.00 26.65
N GLN A 8 9.72 -9.01 26.55
CA GLN A 8 9.52 -7.84 25.70
C GLN A 8 9.42 -8.25 24.23
N GLN A 9 10.29 -9.15 23.78
CA GLN A 9 10.27 -9.66 22.41
C GLN A 9 8.98 -10.44 22.11
N LYS A 10 8.50 -11.24 23.07
CA LYS A 10 7.25 -12.00 22.93
C LYS A 10 6.04 -11.08 22.87
N ALA A 11 5.97 -10.07 23.73
CA ALA A 11 4.91 -9.06 23.69
C ALA A 11 4.89 -8.32 22.35
N LEU A 12 6.05 -7.85 21.87
CA LEU A 12 6.16 -7.19 20.57
C LEU A 12 5.72 -8.09 19.40
N ASN A 13 6.06 -9.37 19.45
CA ASN A 13 5.66 -10.31 18.41
C ASN A 13 4.13 -10.51 18.39
N SER A 14 3.48 -10.58 19.55
CA SER A 14 2.02 -10.66 19.66
C SER A 14 1.36 -9.42 19.07
N THR A 15 1.81 -8.23 19.48
CA THR A 15 1.28 -6.96 18.96
C THR A 15 1.47 -6.83 17.44
N LYS A 16 2.64 -7.22 16.91
CA LYS A 16 2.87 -7.23 15.45
C LYS A 16 1.92 -8.19 14.74
N MET A 17 1.61 -9.34 15.33
CA MET A 17 0.66 -10.28 14.74
C MET A 17 -0.74 -9.69 14.64
N GLU A 18 -1.23 -9.08 15.73
CA GLU A 18 -2.54 -8.40 15.76
C GLU A 18 -2.60 -7.26 14.74
N MET A 19 -1.55 -6.43 14.67
CA MET A 19 -1.45 -5.36 13.66
C MET A 19 -1.49 -5.89 12.23
N ARG A 20 -0.84 -7.02 11.95
CA ARG A 20 -0.87 -7.63 10.60
C ARG A 20 -2.27 -8.10 10.23
N ILE A 21 -3.01 -8.69 11.18
CA ILE A 21 -4.39 -9.11 10.94
C ILE A 21 -5.29 -7.89 10.68
N ALA A 22 -5.18 -6.85 11.51
CA ALA A 22 -5.94 -5.62 11.33
C ALA A 22 -5.65 -4.94 9.98
N ASN A 23 -4.38 -4.87 9.58
CA ASN A 23 -4.00 -4.31 8.28
C ASN A 23 -4.57 -5.12 7.11
N GLU A 24 -4.56 -6.45 7.20
CA GLU A 24 -5.13 -7.31 6.15
C GLU A 24 -6.64 -7.10 6.03
N ILE A 25 -7.36 -7.00 7.15
CA ILE A 25 -8.80 -6.70 7.15
C ILE A 25 -9.06 -5.35 6.50
N TYR A 26 -8.31 -4.32 6.92
CA TYR A 26 -8.40 -2.98 6.35
C TYR A 26 -8.16 -2.99 4.83
N ILE A 27 -7.09 -3.64 4.35
CA ILE A 27 -6.79 -3.73 2.91
C ILE A 27 -7.92 -4.44 2.14
N ARG A 28 -8.56 -5.46 2.72
CA ARG A 28 -9.67 -6.18 2.08
C ARG A 28 -10.96 -5.37 2.02
N GLU A 29 -11.26 -4.61 3.07
CA GLU A 29 -12.47 -3.80 3.16
C GLU A 29 -12.39 -2.53 2.28
N HIS A 30 -11.17 -2.01 2.08
CA HIS A 30 -10.90 -0.75 1.39
C HIS A 30 -10.42 -0.97 -0.05
N LYS A 31 -11.38 -1.03 -0.98
CA LYS A 31 -11.12 -1.24 -2.42
C LYS A 31 -10.17 -0.19 -3.01
N GLU A 32 -10.19 1.04 -2.51
CA GLU A 32 -9.31 2.13 -2.95
C GLU A 32 -7.84 1.77 -2.86
N LEU A 33 -7.41 0.99 -1.87
CA LEU A 33 -6.02 0.58 -1.72
C LEU A 33 -5.60 -0.40 -2.82
N LYS A 34 -6.51 -1.30 -3.22
CA LYS A 34 -6.27 -2.22 -4.34
C LYS A 34 -6.08 -1.45 -5.64
N HIS A 35 -6.95 -0.47 -5.91
CA HIS A 35 -6.86 0.37 -7.11
C HIS A 35 -5.61 1.25 -7.09
N LEU A 36 -5.27 1.85 -5.94
CA LEU A 36 -4.06 2.64 -5.75
C LEU A 36 -2.79 1.84 -6.08
N VAL A 37 -2.66 0.62 -5.54
CA VAL A 37 -1.51 -0.25 -5.81
C VAL A 37 -1.50 -0.69 -7.27
N SER A 38 -2.65 -1.05 -7.85
CA SER A 38 -2.73 -1.43 -9.27
C SER A 38 -2.30 -0.29 -10.19
N HIS A 39 -2.81 0.92 -9.99
CA HIS A 39 -2.45 2.08 -10.79
C HIS A 39 -0.96 2.43 -10.64
N PHE A 40 -0.42 2.35 -9.42
CA PHE A 40 1.02 2.51 -9.19
C PHE A 40 1.86 1.49 -9.96
N MET A 41 1.48 0.21 -9.93
CA MET A 41 2.17 -0.84 -10.67
C MET A 41 2.10 -0.61 -12.19
N SER A 42 0.94 -0.20 -12.71
CA SER A 42 0.81 0.17 -14.13
C SER A 42 1.75 1.32 -14.51
N LYS A 43 1.87 2.34 -13.67
CA LYS A 43 2.79 3.47 -13.89
C LYS A 43 4.25 3.05 -13.87
N ILE A 44 4.67 2.20 -12.93
CA ILE A 44 6.03 1.63 -12.91
C ILE A 44 6.32 0.87 -14.21
N LEU A 45 5.39 0.02 -14.66
CA LEU A 45 5.59 -0.80 -15.87
C LEU A 45 5.64 0.04 -17.15
N GLN A 46 4.90 1.16 -17.17
CA GLN A 46 4.87 2.09 -18.29
C GLN A 46 6.13 2.97 -18.35
N GLU A 47 6.54 3.56 -17.22
CA GLU A 47 7.61 4.56 -17.15
C GLU A 47 8.99 3.94 -16.94
N LYS A 48 9.05 2.71 -16.38
CA LYS A 48 10.28 1.95 -16.09
C LYS A 48 11.38 2.83 -15.45
N PRO A 49 11.12 3.42 -14.28
CA PRO A 49 12.07 4.29 -13.62
C PRO A 49 13.31 3.52 -13.16
N ASP A 50 14.47 4.15 -13.22
CA ASP A 50 15.74 3.60 -12.71
C ASP A 50 15.73 3.45 -11.18
N ASP A 51 15.04 4.36 -10.48
CA ASP A 51 14.82 4.32 -9.03
C ASP A 51 13.32 4.23 -8.71
N THR A 52 12.88 3.03 -8.36
CA THR A 52 11.49 2.73 -8.02
C THR A 52 11.05 3.34 -6.68
N VAL A 53 11.98 3.58 -5.75
CA VAL A 53 11.67 4.13 -4.42
C VAL A 53 11.47 5.64 -4.51
N ALA A 54 12.35 6.35 -5.22
CA ALA A 54 12.16 7.77 -5.50
C ALA A 54 10.89 8.03 -6.31
N PHE A 55 10.59 7.15 -7.26
CA PHE A 55 9.33 7.17 -8.01
C PHE A 55 8.12 6.99 -7.10
N ALA A 56 8.15 6.01 -6.19
CA ALA A 56 7.08 5.80 -5.21
C ALA A 56 6.82 7.04 -4.36
N ALA A 57 7.87 7.66 -3.83
CA ALA A 57 7.75 8.87 -3.02
C ALA A 57 7.06 10.00 -3.79
N THR A 58 7.45 10.21 -5.04
CA THR A 58 6.85 11.24 -5.91
C THR A 58 5.39 10.90 -6.24
N TYR A 59 5.11 9.66 -6.60
CA TYR A 59 3.78 9.20 -6.96
C TYR A 59 2.80 9.33 -5.80
N PHE A 60 3.11 8.77 -4.62
CA PHE A 60 2.20 8.76 -3.48
C PHE A 60 2.03 10.14 -2.80
N THR A 61 2.88 11.11 -3.12
CA THR A 61 2.75 12.51 -2.64
C THR A 61 2.13 13.44 -3.68
N THR A 62 1.71 12.92 -4.84
CA THR A 62 1.09 13.71 -5.91
C THR A 62 -0.26 14.26 -5.43
N PRO A 63 -0.48 15.60 -5.46
CA PRO A 63 -1.77 16.20 -5.15
C PRO A 63 -2.85 15.69 -6.12
N GLY A 64 -4.04 15.42 -5.61
CA GLY A 64 -5.14 14.93 -6.46
C GLY A 64 -5.16 13.41 -6.70
N LEU A 65 -4.19 12.67 -6.15
CA LEU A 65 -4.11 11.22 -6.33
C LEU A 65 -5.36 10.50 -5.78
N GLU A 66 -5.90 10.97 -4.66
CA GLU A 66 -7.08 10.37 -4.03
C GLU A 66 -8.31 10.45 -4.96
N GLU A 67 -8.51 11.60 -5.59
CA GLU A 67 -9.60 11.83 -6.55
C GLU A 67 -9.47 10.92 -7.77
N VAL A 68 -8.26 10.82 -8.34
CA VAL A 68 -7.97 9.93 -9.48
C VAL A 68 -8.30 8.48 -9.14
N ILE A 69 -7.87 8.00 -7.97
CA ILE A 69 -8.15 6.61 -7.54
C ILE A 69 -9.65 6.39 -7.30
N LYS A 70 -10.36 7.38 -6.74
CA LYS A 70 -11.82 7.28 -6.54
C LYS A 70 -12.59 7.24 -7.85
N GLU A 71 -12.15 8.02 -8.85
CA GLU A 71 -12.71 7.97 -10.21
C GLU A 71 -12.49 6.59 -10.86
N ASP A 72 -11.30 6.01 -10.70
CA ASP A 72 -10.97 4.68 -11.21
C ASP A 72 -11.83 3.56 -10.60
N ILE A 73 -12.22 3.66 -9.32
CA ILE A 73 -13.15 2.71 -8.67
C ILE A 73 -14.53 2.75 -9.32
N GLY A 74 -14.98 3.95 -9.77
CA GLY A 74 -16.27 4.16 -10.41
C GLY A 74 -16.31 3.73 -11.89
N ASN A 75 -15.16 3.46 -12.50
CA ASN A 75 -15.06 3.09 -13.90
C ASN A 75 -14.71 1.59 -14.08
N PRO A 76 -15.67 0.72 -14.45
CA PRO A 76 -15.45 -0.73 -14.58
C PRO A 76 -14.51 -1.13 -15.73
N SER A 77 -14.06 -0.19 -16.56
CA SER A 77 -13.23 -0.48 -17.74
C SER A 77 -11.73 -0.41 -17.52
N THR A 78 -11.24 0.04 -16.35
CA THR A 78 -9.81 0.35 -16.18
C THR A 78 -8.94 -0.89 -15.96
N PHE A 79 -9.46 -1.98 -15.37
CA PHE A 79 -8.67 -3.20 -15.13
C PHE A 79 -9.52 -4.50 -15.15
N GLY A 80 -10.36 -4.66 -16.16
CA GLY A 80 -11.08 -5.92 -16.43
C GLY A 80 -10.23 -6.90 -17.24
N CYS A 81 -9.71 -7.93 -16.59
CA CYS A 81 -9.68 -9.28 -17.17
C CYS A 81 -10.81 -10.08 -16.52
#